data_AF-A0A654EKV0-F1
#
_entry.id   AF-A0A654EKV0-F1
#
_cell.length_a   1.000
_cell.length_b   1.000
_cell.length_c   1.000
_cell.angle_alpha   90.00
_cell.angle_beta   90.00
_cell.angle_gamma   90.00
#
_symmetry.space_group_name_H-M   'P 1'
#
loop_
_entity.id
_entity.type
_entity.pdbx_description
1 polymer ?
#
loop_
_entity_poly.entity_id
_entity_poly.type
_entity_poly.pdbx_seq_one_letter_code
_entity_poly.pdbx_strand_id
1 'polypeptide(L)'
;MATLSFGIAAAATTVRTIPRFNSRRSKITCEWDPKGVLGPAQTGHIARLEFKRRLERDSEAREAFQKQLREEKERRQALRQSRVVPDTAAELIEYFLDTEAQEIEYEIARLRGRLNDEFFAQIRLEIGQIRFAVTKTADIEDRLIELETLQKALEEGIEAYDKMQNELMTATNSLTKLLTSTDIKTTLLDMVEKNQINRSLLALLDENIANAYKGNQKEAGDYMEKIRSSVLKYLTV
;
A
#
# COMPACT_ATOMS: atom_id res chain seq x y z
N MET A 1 11.20 44.27 -28.76
CA MET A 1 10.44 43.25 -27.99
C MET A 1 11.27 42.89 -26.78
N ALA A 2 10.79 43.27 -25.59
CA ALA A 2 11.54 43.24 -24.34
C ALA A 2 11.75 41.81 -23.83
N THR A 3 12.99 41.44 -23.56
CA THR A 3 13.38 40.25 -22.81
C THR A 3 13.45 40.63 -21.34
N LEU A 4 12.45 40.23 -20.56
CA LEU A 4 12.47 40.38 -19.11
C LEU A 4 13.03 39.11 -18.48
N SER A 5 14.25 39.21 -17.98
CA SER A 5 14.91 38.22 -17.14
C SER A 5 14.28 38.26 -15.74
N PHE A 6 13.76 37.11 -15.28
CA PHE A 6 13.39 36.94 -13.87
C PHE A 6 14.67 36.69 -13.06
N GLY A 7 15.23 37.76 -12.50
CA GLY A 7 16.29 37.69 -11.52
C GLY A 7 15.75 37.16 -10.19
N ILE A 8 16.26 36.01 -9.76
CA ILE A 8 16.04 35.49 -8.40
C ILE A 8 16.74 36.45 -7.44
N ALA A 9 15.96 37.24 -6.70
CA ALA A 9 16.48 38.05 -5.62
C ALA A 9 16.91 37.12 -4.47
N ALA A 10 18.22 36.94 -4.30
CA ALA A 10 18.77 36.32 -3.11
C ALA A 10 18.51 37.26 -1.92
N ALA A 11 17.54 36.93 -1.09
CA ALA A 11 17.34 37.61 0.19
C ALA A 11 18.54 37.27 1.09
N ALA A 12 19.44 38.25 1.29
CA ALA A 12 20.49 38.16 2.27
C ALA A 12 19.87 38.08 3.67
N THR A 13 19.80 36.88 4.26
CA THR A 13 19.51 36.70 5.68
C THR A 13 20.64 37.31 6.48
N THR A 14 20.41 38.52 7.00
CA THR A 14 21.28 39.13 8.00
C THR A 14 21.17 38.32 9.29
N VAL A 15 22.18 37.52 9.59
CA VAL A 15 22.30 36.83 10.87
C VAL A 15 22.60 37.89 11.94
N ARG A 16 21.58 38.35 12.65
CA ARG A 16 21.78 39.09 13.90
C ARG A 16 22.35 38.12 14.93
N THR A 17 23.66 38.20 15.18
CA THR A 17 24.30 37.58 16.33
C THR A 17 23.88 38.34 17.59
N ILE A 18 22.85 37.84 18.28
CA ILE A 18 22.49 38.32 19.61
C ILE A 18 23.63 37.93 20.56
N PRO A 19 24.24 38.87 21.31
CA PRO A 19 25.26 38.54 22.29
C PRO A 19 24.64 37.61 23.36
N ARG A 20 25.23 36.42 23.54
CA ARG A 20 24.87 35.51 24.61
C ARG A 20 25.25 36.16 25.95
N PHE A 21 24.29 36.79 26.60
CA PHE A 21 24.41 37.08 28.02
C PHE A 21 24.57 35.75 28.76
N ASN A 22 25.77 35.51 29.29
CA ASN A 22 26.05 34.43 30.21
C ASN A 22 25.33 34.72 31.54
N SER A 23 24.03 34.47 31.57
CA SER A 23 23.27 34.37 32.81
C SER A 23 23.85 33.18 33.59
N ARG A 24 24.65 33.49 34.61
CA ARG A 24 24.97 32.52 35.66
C ARG A 24 23.63 32.13 36.29
N ARG A 25 23.09 30.96 35.92
CA ARG A 25 21.88 30.40 36.53
C ARG A 25 22.12 30.35 38.04
N SER A 26 21.35 31.11 38.81
CA SER A 26 21.26 30.91 40.25
C SER A 26 20.75 29.47 40.48
N LYS A 27 21.60 28.62 41.07
CA LYS A 27 21.14 27.34 41.59
C LYS A 27 20.27 27.65 42.80
N ILE A 28 18.96 27.49 42.65
CA ILE A 28 18.04 27.48 43.78
C ILE A 28 18.33 26.17 44.54
N THR A 29 18.95 26.27 45.71
CA THR A 29 19.17 25.14 46.63
C THR A 29 18.09 25.20 47.70
N CYS A 30 17.08 24.33 47.59
CA CYS A 30 16.15 24.07 48.68
C CYS A 30 16.72 22.90 49.49
N GLU A 31 17.48 23.20 50.54
CA GLU A 31 18.10 22.22 51.43
C GLU A 31 17.47 22.30 52.82
N TRP A 32 16.19 21.93 52.91
CA TRP A 32 15.57 21.61 54.20
C TRP A 32 14.67 20.39 54.03
N ASP A 33 15.26 19.21 54.18
CA ASP A 33 14.55 17.94 54.32
C ASP A 33 15.14 17.16 55.51
N PRO A 34 14.71 17.46 56.75
CA PRO A 34 15.29 16.90 57.96
C PRO A 34 14.99 15.39 58.14
N LYS A 35 14.13 14.80 57.31
CA LYS A 35 13.76 13.38 57.35
C LYS A 35 14.15 12.61 56.09
N GLY A 36 14.77 13.26 55.10
CA GLY A 36 15.25 12.63 53.87
C GLY A 36 14.15 11.96 53.04
N VAL A 37 12.92 12.47 53.12
CA VAL A 37 11.75 11.88 52.45
C VAL A 37 11.74 12.21 50.96
N LEU A 38 12.30 13.36 50.60
CA LEU A 38 12.39 13.89 49.25
C LEU A 38 13.82 13.67 48.76
N GLY A 39 14.06 12.55 48.06
CA GLY A 39 15.37 12.21 47.50
C GLY A 39 15.98 13.33 46.63
N PRO A 40 17.22 13.15 46.13
CA PRO A 40 17.97 14.22 45.47
C PRO A 40 17.21 14.83 44.29
N ALA A 41 17.32 16.15 44.14
CA ALA A 41 16.63 16.91 43.09
C ALA A 41 16.97 16.34 41.70
N GLN A 42 15.97 15.74 41.06
CA GLN A 42 16.09 15.25 39.69
C GLN A 42 15.96 16.44 38.72
N THR A 43 16.85 16.50 37.73
CA THR A 43 16.82 17.53 36.68
C THR A 43 16.20 16.96 35.40
N GLY A 44 15.73 17.83 34.51
CA GLY A 44 15.22 17.43 33.19
C GLY A 44 13.72 17.06 33.13
N HIS A 45 12.93 17.34 34.17
CA HIS A 45 11.47 17.09 34.18
C HIS A 45 10.73 17.80 33.03
N ILE A 46 11.12 19.04 32.71
CA ILE A 46 10.52 19.81 31.61
C ILE A 46 10.79 19.13 30.27
N ALA A 47 12.05 18.72 30.01
CA ALA A 47 12.41 18.03 28.77
C ALA A 47 11.68 16.68 28.62
N ARG A 48 11.52 15.92 29.71
CA ARG A 48 10.72 14.67 29.70
C ARG A 48 9.25 14.93 29.37
N LEU A 49 8.64 15.97 29.95
CA LEU A 49 7.26 16.35 29.65
C LEU A 49 7.08 16.85 28.21
N GLU A 50 8.02 17.64 27.70
CA GLU A 50 7.99 18.11 26.30
C GLU A 50 8.15 16.95 25.31
N PHE A 51 9.05 16.01 25.60
CA PHE A 51 9.22 14.79 24.83
C PHE A 51 7.94 13.94 24.84
N LYS A 52 7.34 13.75 26.02
CA LYS A 52 6.06 13.03 26.16
C LYS A 52 4.95 13.68 25.35
N ARG A 53 4.78 15.02 25.41
CA ARG A 53 3.78 15.74 24.62
C ARG A 53 4.03 15.66 23.12
N ARG A 54 5.29 15.59 22.67
CA ARG A 54 5.61 15.38 21.25
C ARG A 54 5.18 13.98 20.82
N LEU A 55 5.50 12.95 21.61
CA LEU A 55 5.03 11.59 21.35
C LEU A 55 3.51 11.48 21.34
N GLU A 56 2.82 12.14 22.28
CA GLU A 56 1.35 12.17 22.35
C GLU A 56 0.75 12.86 21.10
N ARG A 57 1.27 14.02 20.69
CA ARG A 57 0.84 14.69 19.44
C ARG A 57 1.13 13.85 18.20
N ASP A 58 2.29 13.18 18.15
CA ASP A 58 2.64 12.29 17.05
C ASP A 58 1.71 11.07 17.03
N SER A 59 1.33 10.52 18.19
CA SER A 59 0.35 9.43 18.27
C SER A 59 -1.05 9.86 17.86
N GLU A 60 -1.52 11.04 18.31
CA GLU A 60 -2.82 11.59 17.90
C GLU A 60 -2.86 11.88 16.40
N ALA A 61 -1.79 12.44 15.83
CA ALA A 61 -1.67 12.67 14.39
C ALA A 61 -1.67 11.35 13.60
N ARG A 62 -0.96 10.33 14.09
CA ARG A 62 -0.97 8.98 13.50
C ARG A 62 -2.35 8.35 13.56
N GLU A 63 -3.04 8.46 14.69
CA GLU A 63 -4.39 7.92 14.85
C GLU A 63 -5.41 8.63 13.97
N ALA A 64 -5.35 9.97 13.87
CA ALA A 64 -6.21 10.75 12.99
C ALA A 64 -6.01 10.35 11.52
N PHE A 65 -4.75 10.21 11.10
CA PHE A 65 -4.42 9.74 9.75
C PHE A 65 -4.92 8.31 9.52
N GLN A 66 -4.74 7.40 10.47
CA GLN A 66 -5.27 6.04 10.37
C GLN A 66 -6.79 6.00 10.28
N LYS A 67 -7.51 6.88 11.00
CA LYS A 67 -8.97 6.99 10.92
C LYS A 67 -9.40 7.45 9.53
N GLN A 68 -8.76 8.48 8.98
CA GLN A 68 -9.02 8.93 7.60
C GLN A 68 -8.83 7.81 6.59
N LEU A 69 -7.73 7.06 6.67
CA LEU A 69 -7.49 5.92 5.78
C LEU A 69 -8.55 4.81 5.93
N ARG A 70 -9.11 4.60 7.12
CA ARG A 70 -10.20 3.63 7.33
C ARG A 70 -11.50 4.13 6.70
N GLU A 71 -11.86 5.38 6.95
CA GLU A 71 -13.05 6.00 6.38
C GLU A 71 -13.00 6.02 4.84
N GLU A 72 -11.85 6.35 4.25
CA GLU A 72 -11.68 6.31 2.78
C GLU A 72 -11.80 4.88 2.23
N LYS A 73 -11.24 3.88 2.92
CA LYS A 73 -11.39 2.48 2.54
C LYS A 73 -12.84 2.03 2.61
N GLU A 74 -13.54 2.38 3.68
CA GLU A 74 -14.96 2.05 3.87
C GLU A 74 -15.85 2.73 2.83
N ARG A 75 -15.59 4.00 2.52
CA ARG A 75 -16.28 4.72 1.44
C ARG A 75 -16.10 4.03 0.09
N ARG A 76 -14.86 3.67 -0.27
CA ARG A 76 -14.59 2.92 -1.51
C ARG A 76 -15.27 1.56 -1.52
N GLN A 77 -15.25 0.84 -0.41
CA GLN A 77 -15.97 -0.42 -0.27
C GLN A 77 -17.49 -0.24 -0.47
N ALA A 78 -18.08 0.80 0.10
CA ALA A 78 -19.49 1.11 -0.07
C ALA A 78 -19.83 1.42 -1.54
N LEU A 79 -18.99 2.18 -2.24
CA LEU A 79 -19.15 2.46 -3.68
C LEU A 79 -19.08 1.17 -4.52
N ARG A 80 -18.15 0.26 -4.24
CA ARG A 80 -18.06 -1.04 -4.93
C ARG A 80 -19.31 -1.88 -4.74
N GLN A 81 -19.86 -1.87 -3.52
CA GLN A 81 -21.08 -2.61 -3.19
C GLN A 81 -22.33 -2.00 -3.82
N SER A 82 -22.37 -0.69 -4.02
CA SER A 82 -23.51 -0.03 -4.67
C SER A 82 -23.53 -0.21 -6.18
N ARG A 83 -22.38 -0.50 -6.82
CA ARG A 83 -22.30 -0.75 -8.26
C ARG A 83 -22.95 -2.10 -8.61
N VAL A 84 -23.91 -2.05 -9.55
CA VAL A 84 -24.60 -3.21 -10.10
C VAL A 84 -23.87 -3.66 -11.35
N VAL A 85 -23.53 -4.95 -11.42
CA VAL A 85 -22.85 -5.54 -12.58
C VAL A 85 -23.90 -5.79 -13.67
N PRO A 86 -23.74 -5.22 -14.88
CA PRO A 86 -24.63 -5.49 -16.00
C PRO A 86 -24.46 -6.92 -16.55
N ASP A 87 -25.51 -7.44 -17.20
CA ASP A 87 -25.50 -8.78 -17.79
C ASP A 87 -25.17 -8.77 -19.29
N THR A 88 -25.40 -7.65 -19.98
CA THR A 88 -25.11 -7.52 -21.41
C THR A 88 -23.67 -7.06 -21.63
N ALA A 89 -22.99 -7.61 -22.63
CA ALA A 89 -21.61 -7.26 -22.91
C ALA A 89 -21.42 -5.79 -23.39
N ALA A 90 -22.37 -5.21 -24.13
CA ALA A 90 -22.35 -3.78 -24.48
C ALA A 90 -22.48 -2.88 -23.23
N GLU A 91 -23.40 -3.21 -22.32
CA GLU A 91 -23.56 -2.48 -21.05
C GLU A 91 -22.33 -2.64 -20.14
N LEU A 92 -21.63 -3.77 -20.26
CA LEU A 92 -20.39 -4.03 -19.55
C LEU A 92 -19.22 -3.19 -20.09
N ILE A 93 -19.21 -2.85 -21.39
CA ILE A 93 -18.25 -1.88 -21.94
C ILE A 93 -18.48 -0.49 -21.32
N GLU A 94 -19.73 -0.01 -21.31
CA GLU A 94 -20.07 1.29 -20.69
C GLU A 94 -19.72 1.30 -19.20
N TYR A 95 -20.01 0.20 -18.50
CA TYR A 95 -19.65 0.04 -17.10
C TYR A 95 -18.15 0.27 -16.84
N PHE A 96 -17.28 -0.27 -17.70
CA PHE A 96 -15.83 -0.09 -17.59
C PHE A 96 -15.37 1.30 -18.00
N LEU A 97 -16.04 1.96 -18.95
CA LEU A 97 -15.74 3.35 -19.31
C LEU A 97 -16.11 4.31 -18.17
N ASP A 98 -17.19 4.03 -17.45
CA ASP A 98 -17.58 4.77 -16.24
C ASP A 98 -16.74 4.38 -14.99
N THR A 99 -15.81 3.44 -15.12
CA THR A 99 -14.99 2.97 -13.99
C THR A 99 -13.73 3.82 -13.84
N GLU A 100 -13.49 4.29 -12.60
CA GLU A 100 -12.27 5.02 -12.28
C GLU A 100 -11.04 4.13 -12.45
N ALA A 101 -9.93 4.70 -12.96
CA ALA A 101 -8.70 3.95 -13.22
C ALA A 101 -8.19 3.14 -12.01
N GLN A 102 -8.38 3.63 -10.78
CA GLN A 102 -7.97 2.93 -9.55
C GLN A 102 -8.84 1.71 -9.19
N GLU A 103 -10.08 1.68 -9.69
CA GLU A 103 -11.06 0.62 -9.41
C GLU A 103 -11.16 -0.39 -10.56
N ILE A 104 -10.63 -0.06 -11.74
CA ILE A 104 -10.58 -0.98 -12.89
C ILE A 104 -9.93 -2.31 -12.50
N GLU A 105 -8.82 -2.31 -11.78
CA GLU A 105 -8.15 -3.55 -11.33
C GLU A 105 -9.07 -4.45 -10.48
N TYR A 106 -9.88 -3.83 -9.60
CA TYR A 106 -10.82 -4.55 -8.76
C TYR A 106 -11.98 -5.12 -9.58
N GLU A 107 -12.53 -4.33 -10.51
CA GLU A 107 -13.63 -4.78 -11.37
C GLU A 107 -13.17 -5.85 -12.36
N ILE A 108 -11.92 -5.79 -12.86
CA ILE A 108 -11.31 -6.88 -13.64
C ILE A 108 -11.26 -8.16 -12.82
N ALA A 109 -10.78 -8.11 -11.57
CA ALA A 109 -10.72 -9.27 -10.69
C ALA A 109 -12.13 -9.85 -10.42
N ARG A 110 -13.13 -8.98 -10.21
CA ARG A 110 -14.53 -9.36 -9.97
C ARG A 110 -15.17 -10.02 -11.19
N LEU A 111 -14.87 -9.52 -12.39
CA LEU A 111 -15.50 -9.93 -13.65
C LEU A 111 -14.61 -10.82 -14.53
N ARG A 112 -13.50 -11.33 -14.00
CA ARG A 112 -12.51 -12.11 -14.76
C ARG A 112 -13.12 -13.24 -15.60
N GLY A 113 -14.12 -13.94 -15.07
CA GLY A 113 -14.81 -15.03 -15.77
C GLY A 113 -15.75 -14.58 -16.90
N ARG A 114 -16.17 -13.31 -16.92
CA ARG A 114 -16.96 -12.69 -18.00
C ARG A 114 -16.06 -12.01 -19.05
N LEU A 115 -14.84 -11.62 -18.68
CA LEU A 115 -13.82 -11.04 -19.56
C LEU A 115 -13.14 -12.12 -20.43
N ASN A 116 -13.91 -12.71 -21.36
CA ASN A 116 -13.47 -13.75 -22.29
C ASN A 116 -13.17 -13.17 -23.68
N ASP A 117 -12.60 -14.00 -24.57
CA ASP A 117 -12.30 -13.60 -25.95
C ASP A 117 -13.53 -13.09 -26.72
N GLU A 118 -14.72 -13.62 -26.39
CA GLU A 118 -16.00 -13.17 -26.96
C GLU A 118 -16.31 -11.70 -26.62
N PHE A 119 -15.99 -11.27 -25.40
CA PHE A 119 -16.16 -9.89 -24.97
C PHE A 119 -15.21 -8.95 -25.74
N PHE A 120 -13.94 -9.34 -25.87
CA PHE A 120 -12.97 -8.57 -26.65
C PHE A 120 -13.29 -8.56 -28.14
N ALA A 121 -13.90 -9.62 -28.67
CA ALA A 121 -14.41 -9.62 -30.04
C ALA A 121 -15.49 -8.54 -30.23
N GLN A 122 -16.38 -8.33 -29.25
CA GLN A 122 -17.39 -7.28 -29.30
C GLN A 122 -16.77 -5.88 -29.25
N ILE A 123 -15.79 -5.64 -28.37
CA ILE A 123 -15.05 -4.36 -28.35
C ILE A 123 -14.40 -4.10 -29.72
N ARG A 124 -13.75 -5.11 -30.31
CA ARG A 124 -13.12 -4.98 -31.63
C ARG A 124 -14.14 -4.72 -32.74
N LEU A 125 -15.35 -5.28 -32.64
CA LEU A 125 -16.44 -5.00 -33.57
C LEU A 125 -16.93 -3.56 -33.46
N GLU A 126 -17.14 -3.04 -32.24
CA GLU A 126 -17.54 -1.64 -32.02
C GLU A 126 -16.47 -0.66 -32.51
N ILE A 127 -15.21 -0.91 -32.17
CA ILE A 127 -14.07 -0.13 -32.69
C ILE A 127 -14.05 -0.20 -34.23
N GLY A 128 -14.29 -1.37 -34.82
CA GLY A 128 -14.37 -1.55 -36.27
C GLY A 128 -15.50 -0.73 -36.90
N GLN A 129 -16.71 -0.81 -36.33
CA GLN A 129 -17.88 -0.05 -36.79
C GLN A 129 -17.61 1.46 -36.77
N ILE A 130 -16.99 1.96 -35.70
CA ILE A 130 -16.63 3.36 -35.57
C ILE A 130 -15.54 3.77 -36.58
N ARG A 131 -14.49 2.95 -36.74
CA ARG A 131 -13.39 3.22 -37.68
C ARG A 131 -13.84 3.29 -39.14
N PHE A 132 -14.80 2.45 -39.52
CA PHE A 132 -15.34 2.38 -40.89
C PHE A 132 -16.60 3.22 -41.10
N ALA A 133 -17.07 3.94 -40.08
CA ALA A 133 -18.20 4.86 -40.23
C ALA A 133 -17.86 5.99 -41.21
N VAL A 134 -18.82 6.29 -42.11
CA VAL A 134 -18.65 7.29 -43.18
C VAL A 134 -18.61 8.72 -42.61
N THR A 135 -19.30 8.96 -41.50
CA THR A 135 -19.34 10.24 -40.79
C THR A 135 -18.40 10.22 -39.60
N LYS A 136 -17.30 10.96 -39.68
CA LYS A 136 -16.38 11.16 -38.56
C LYS A 136 -16.65 12.53 -37.94
N THR A 137 -17.33 12.53 -36.80
CA THR A 137 -17.46 13.70 -35.93
C THR A 137 -16.42 13.60 -34.81
N ALA A 138 -16.06 14.72 -34.19
CA ALA A 138 -15.10 14.75 -33.09
C ALA A 138 -15.52 13.78 -31.95
N ASP A 139 -16.80 13.78 -31.58
CA ASP A 139 -17.34 12.90 -30.54
C ASP A 139 -17.16 11.40 -30.85
N ILE A 140 -17.21 11.02 -32.13
CA ILE A 140 -17.01 9.63 -32.58
C ILE A 140 -15.53 9.23 -32.52
N GLU A 141 -14.64 10.18 -32.83
CA GLU A 141 -13.19 9.97 -32.73
C GLU A 141 -12.73 9.88 -31.28
N ASP A 142 -13.28 10.70 -30.38
CA ASP A 142 -13.01 10.64 -28.94
C ASP A 142 -13.46 9.29 -28.36
N ARG A 143 -14.67 8.84 -28.72
CA ARG A 143 -15.19 7.53 -28.30
C ARG A 143 -14.34 6.36 -28.79
N LEU A 144 -13.75 6.47 -29.98
CA LEU A 144 -12.81 5.47 -30.50
C LEU A 144 -11.57 5.39 -29.62
N ILE A 145 -11.02 6.54 -29.19
CA ILE A 145 -9.85 6.58 -28.30
C ILE A 145 -10.19 5.98 -26.94
N GLU A 146 -11.35 6.29 -26.37
CA GLU A 146 -11.83 5.69 -25.12
C GLU A 146 -11.89 4.16 -25.20
N LEU A 147 -12.47 3.62 -26.28
CA LEU A 147 -12.58 2.17 -26.45
C LEU A 147 -11.23 1.49 -26.67
N GLU A 148 -10.31 2.11 -27.42
CA GLU A 148 -8.97 1.58 -27.64
C GLU A 148 -8.12 1.62 -26.35
N THR A 149 -8.24 2.68 -25.56
CA THR A 149 -7.54 2.79 -24.28
C THR A 149 -8.10 1.79 -23.27
N LEU A 150 -9.42 1.64 -23.19
CA LEU A 150 -10.06 0.62 -22.38
C LEU A 150 -9.62 -0.79 -22.79
N GLN A 151 -9.59 -1.10 -24.09
CA GLN A 151 -9.18 -2.42 -24.56
C GLN A 151 -7.78 -2.77 -24.04
N LYS A 152 -6.81 -1.86 -24.21
CA LYS A 152 -5.44 -2.05 -23.73
C LYS A 152 -5.37 -2.17 -22.22
N ALA A 153 -6.07 -1.31 -21.48
CA ALA A 153 -6.09 -1.34 -20.02
C ALA A 153 -6.66 -2.66 -19.48
N LEU A 154 -7.70 -3.21 -20.11
CA LEU A 154 -8.27 -4.50 -19.75
C LEU A 154 -7.33 -5.66 -20.09
N GLU A 155 -6.68 -5.65 -21.27
CA GLU A 155 -5.70 -6.67 -21.66
C GLU A 155 -4.51 -6.69 -20.67
N GLU A 156 -3.92 -5.54 -20.37
CA GLU A 156 -2.82 -5.41 -19.39
C GLU A 156 -3.26 -5.81 -17.97
N GLY A 157 -4.45 -5.39 -17.55
CA GLY A 157 -4.99 -5.70 -16.23
C GLY A 157 -5.31 -7.18 -16.04
N ILE A 158 -5.81 -7.87 -17.07
CA ILE A 158 -6.02 -9.33 -17.04
C ILE A 158 -4.68 -10.06 -16.94
N GLU A 159 -3.68 -9.67 -17.73
CA GLU A 159 -2.35 -10.28 -17.63
C GLU A 159 -1.74 -10.10 -16.23
N ALA A 160 -1.86 -8.90 -15.65
CA ALA A 160 -1.39 -8.62 -14.30
C ALA A 160 -2.12 -9.48 -13.26
N TYR A 161 -3.45 -9.58 -13.39
CA TYR A 161 -4.27 -10.43 -12.51
C TYR A 161 -3.88 -11.91 -12.60
N ASP A 162 -3.75 -12.45 -13.82
CA ASP A 162 -3.40 -13.86 -14.04
C ASP A 162 -1.98 -14.17 -13.52
N LYS A 163 -1.02 -13.25 -13.71
CA LYS A 163 0.33 -13.36 -13.12
C LYS A 163 0.26 -13.39 -11.60
N MET A 164 -0.47 -12.45 -10.98
CA MET A 164 -0.67 -12.41 -9.53
C MET A 164 -1.34 -13.69 -9.01
N GLN A 165 -2.37 -14.19 -9.70
CA GLN A 165 -3.06 -15.42 -9.32
C GLN A 165 -2.11 -16.63 -9.34
N ASN A 166 -1.29 -16.75 -10.39
CA ASN A 166 -0.28 -17.81 -10.49
C ASN A 166 0.78 -17.70 -9.38
N GLU A 167 1.22 -16.49 -9.05
CA GLU A 167 2.15 -16.25 -7.93
C GLU A 167 1.54 -16.63 -6.58
N LEU A 168 0.26 -16.33 -6.35
CA LEU A 168 -0.44 -16.72 -5.12
C LEU A 168 -0.65 -18.24 -5.04
N MET A 169 -1.02 -18.88 -6.16
CA MET A 169 -1.17 -20.34 -6.22
C MET A 169 0.17 -21.07 -6.01
N THR A 170 1.25 -20.55 -6.58
CA THR A 170 2.60 -21.11 -6.33
C THR A 170 3.02 -20.87 -4.89
N ALA A 171 2.78 -19.68 -4.33
CA ALA A 171 3.11 -19.36 -2.94
C ALA A 171 2.34 -20.23 -1.93
N THR A 172 1.05 -20.47 -2.15
CA THR A 172 0.23 -21.36 -1.31
C THR A 172 0.69 -22.82 -1.40
N ASN A 173 0.99 -23.32 -2.60
CA ASN A 173 1.56 -24.66 -2.80
C ASN A 173 2.95 -24.81 -2.14
N SER A 174 3.77 -23.76 -2.19
CA SER A 174 5.07 -23.71 -1.54
C SER A 174 4.96 -23.66 -0.02
N LEU A 175 4.04 -22.88 0.52
CA LEU A 175 3.78 -22.79 1.96
C LEU A 175 3.26 -24.12 2.51
N THR A 176 2.31 -24.76 1.82
CA THR A 176 1.79 -26.08 2.23
C THR A 176 2.88 -27.14 2.23
N LYS A 177 3.77 -27.16 1.23
CA LYS A 177 4.96 -28.02 1.23
C LYS A 177 5.89 -27.75 2.41
N LEU A 178 6.16 -26.49 2.75
CA LEU A 178 7.02 -26.12 3.88
C LEU A 178 6.42 -26.50 5.24
N LEU A 179 5.12 -26.36 5.43
CA LEU A 179 4.47 -26.68 6.70
C LEU A 179 4.22 -28.18 6.90
N THR A 180 4.14 -28.95 5.81
CA THR A 180 3.92 -30.41 5.86
C THR A 180 5.22 -31.23 5.81
N SER A 181 6.35 -30.61 5.47
CA SER A 181 7.61 -31.33 5.36
C SER A 181 8.19 -31.71 6.73
N THR A 182 8.79 -32.89 6.80
CA THR A 182 9.55 -33.34 7.97
C THR A 182 10.88 -32.57 8.10
N ASP A 183 11.53 -32.30 6.97
CA ASP A 183 12.83 -31.62 6.88
C ASP A 183 12.71 -30.26 6.17
N ILE A 184 12.49 -29.21 6.95
CA ILE A 184 12.30 -27.84 6.44
C ILE A 184 13.54 -27.34 5.69
N LYS A 185 14.75 -27.67 6.17
CA LYS A 185 15.99 -27.13 5.59
C LYS A 185 16.24 -27.64 4.18
N THR A 186 16.06 -28.94 3.95
CA THR A 186 16.25 -29.54 2.63
C THR A 186 15.16 -29.07 1.67
N THR A 187 13.92 -29.08 2.11
CA THR A 187 12.79 -28.57 1.31
C THR A 187 12.93 -27.09 0.95
N LEU A 188 13.47 -26.26 1.86
CA LEU A 188 13.75 -24.86 1.57
C LEU A 188 14.84 -24.74 0.49
N LEU A 189 15.94 -25.49 0.59
CA LEU A 189 16.98 -25.48 -0.45
C LEU A 189 16.44 -25.93 -1.82
N ASP A 190 15.65 -27.00 -1.86
CA ASP A 190 14.99 -27.47 -3.10
C ASP A 190 14.05 -26.40 -3.70
N MET A 191 13.41 -25.59 -2.85
CA MET A 191 12.54 -24.50 -3.28
C MET A 191 13.32 -23.28 -3.76
N VAL A 192 14.50 -23.01 -3.19
CA VAL A 192 15.43 -21.98 -3.69
C VAL A 192 15.90 -22.35 -5.08
N GLU A 193 16.33 -23.60 -5.29
CA GLU A 193 16.77 -24.09 -6.59
C GLU A 193 15.69 -23.94 -7.67
N LYS A 194 14.42 -24.09 -7.29
CA LYS A 194 13.27 -23.95 -8.19
C LYS A 194 12.72 -22.53 -8.30
N ASN A 195 13.36 -21.52 -7.69
CA ASN A 195 12.89 -20.13 -7.61
C ASN A 195 11.42 -20.02 -7.11
N GLN A 196 11.07 -20.81 -6.11
CA GLN A 196 9.72 -20.86 -5.53
C GLN A 196 9.57 -19.96 -4.30
N ILE A 197 10.65 -19.28 -3.91
CA ILE A 197 10.67 -18.33 -2.79
C ILE A 197 10.38 -16.93 -3.31
N ASN A 198 9.12 -16.52 -3.19
CA ASN A 198 8.62 -15.25 -3.68
C ASN A 198 8.15 -14.35 -2.53
N ARG A 199 8.01 -13.05 -2.79
CA ARG A 199 7.50 -12.09 -1.81
C ARG A 199 6.07 -12.42 -1.34
N SER A 200 5.26 -12.99 -2.24
CA SER A 200 3.91 -13.47 -1.95
C SER A 200 3.90 -14.59 -0.91
N LEU A 201 4.89 -15.49 -0.91
CA LEU A 201 5.02 -16.54 0.11
C LEU A 201 5.30 -15.95 1.50
N LEU A 202 6.15 -14.92 1.57
CA LEU A 202 6.44 -14.24 2.82
C LEU A 202 5.21 -13.51 3.36
N ALA A 203 4.45 -12.83 2.50
CA ALA A 203 3.22 -12.15 2.91
C ALA A 203 2.18 -13.12 3.48
N LEU A 204 1.98 -14.29 2.84
CA LEU A 204 1.10 -15.34 3.34
C LEU A 204 1.58 -15.92 4.69
N LEU A 205 2.89 -16.08 4.86
CA LEU A 205 3.46 -16.54 6.12
C LEU A 205 3.24 -15.51 7.24
N ASP A 206 3.43 -14.22 6.96
CA ASP A 206 3.21 -13.12 7.91
C ASP A 206 1.73 -13.02 8.34
N GLU A 207 0.80 -13.20 7.39
CA GLU A 207 -0.62 -13.26 7.69
C GLU A 207 -0.98 -14.47 8.58
N ASN A 208 -0.44 -15.65 8.27
CA ASN A 208 -0.66 -16.85 9.08
C ASN A 208 -0.09 -16.72 10.49
N ILE A 209 1.10 -16.10 10.65
CA ILE A 209 1.68 -15.80 11.96
C ILE A 209 0.75 -14.87 12.75
N ALA A 210 0.28 -13.79 12.12
CA ALA A 210 -0.65 -12.84 12.76
C ALA A 210 -1.96 -13.53 13.18
N ASN A 211 -2.50 -14.41 12.33
CA ASN A 211 -3.70 -15.18 12.62
C ASN A 211 -3.49 -16.20 13.75
N ALA A 212 -2.33 -16.86 13.80
CA ALA A 212 -1.97 -17.78 14.88
C ALA A 212 -1.91 -17.06 16.24
N TYR A 213 -1.29 -15.88 16.31
CA TYR A 213 -1.26 -15.10 17.54
C TYR A 213 -2.63 -14.57 17.94
N LYS A 214 -3.46 -14.13 16.99
CA LYS A 214 -4.88 -13.78 17.26
C LYS A 214 -5.66 -14.97 17.80
N GLY A 215 -5.38 -16.18 17.32
CA GLY A 215 -5.98 -17.44 17.77
C GLY A 215 -5.38 -18.03 19.05
N ASN A 216 -4.47 -17.33 19.74
CA ASN A 216 -3.73 -17.82 20.91
C ASN A 216 -2.86 -19.07 20.67
N GLN A 217 -2.53 -19.39 19.42
CA GLN A 217 -1.66 -20.52 19.06
C GLN A 217 -0.19 -20.09 19.04
N LYS A 218 0.37 -19.82 20.22
CA LYS A 218 1.74 -19.27 20.36
C LYS A 218 2.82 -20.19 19.79
N GLU A 219 2.74 -21.49 20.06
CA GLU A 219 3.74 -22.46 19.58
C GLU A 219 3.79 -22.54 18.05
N ALA A 220 2.63 -22.47 17.39
CA ALA A 220 2.53 -22.45 15.93
C ALA A 220 3.07 -21.14 15.35
N GLY A 221 2.77 -20.00 16.00
CA GLY A 221 3.34 -18.69 15.65
C GLY A 221 4.87 -18.69 15.73
N ASP A 222 5.43 -19.13 16.85
CA ASP A 222 6.88 -19.16 17.08
C ASP A 222 7.60 -20.11 16.10
N TYR A 223 6.96 -21.21 15.72
CA TYR A 223 7.47 -22.12 14.68
C TYR A 223 7.49 -21.45 13.31
N MET A 224 6.40 -20.80 12.91
CA MET A 224 6.31 -20.08 11.64
C MET A 224 7.27 -18.88 11.58
N GLU A 225 7.54 -18.19 12.69
CA GLU A 225 8.56 -17.13 12.75
C GLU A 225 9.97 -17.65 12.47
N LYS A 226 10.31 -18.87 12.96
CA LYS A 226 11.59 -19.51 12.64
C LYS A 226 11.70 -19.83 11.15
N ILE A 227 10.62 -20.34 10.53
CA ILE A 227 10.57 -20.57 9.09
C ILE A 227 10.74 -19.26 8.34
N ARG A 228 10.00 -18.21 8.73
CA ARG A 228 10.10 -16.88 8.15
C ARG A 228 11.52 -16.33 8.15
N SER A 229 12.22 -16.45 9.28
CA SER A 229 13.61 -16.03 9.41
C SER A 229 14.57 -16.81 8.48
N SER A 230 14.22 -18.05 8.16
CA SER A 230 14.99 -18.89 7.24
C SER A 230 14.69 -18.52 5.78
N VAL A 231 13.42 -18.37 5.41
CA VAL A 231 12.98 -17.94 4.08
C VAL A 231 13.58 -16.58 3.70
N LEU A 232 13.61 -15.63 4.65
CA LEU A 232 14.19 -14.30 4.44
C LEU A 232 15.65 -14.32 4.00
N LYS A 233 16.44 -15.34 4.37
CA LYS A 233 17.85 -15.45 3.99
C LYS A 233 18.05 -15.76 2.51
N TYR A 234 17.05 -16.37 1.89
CA TYR A 234 17.11 -16.82 0.50
C TYR A 234 16.23 -15.97 -0.43
N LEU A 235 15.56 -14.94 0.10
CA LEU A 235 14.87 -13.93 -0.68
C LEU A 235 15.92 -13.04 -1.34
N THR A 236 16.18 -13.28 -2.61
CA THR A 236 17.00 -12.39 -3.45
C THR A 236 16.13 -11.23 -3.93
N VAL A 237 16.65 -10.00 -3.80
CA VAL A 237 16.05 -8.77 -4.34
C VAL A 237 16.15 -8.76 -5.86
#